data_AF-A0A7V8DP01-F1
#
_entry.id   AF-A0A7V8DP01-F1
#
_cell.length_a   1.000
_cell.length_b   1.000
_cell.length_c   1.000
_cell.angle_alpha   90.00
_cell.angle_beta   90.00
_cell.angle_gamma   90.00
#
_symmetry.space_group_name_H-M   'P 1'
#
loop_
_entity.id
_entity.type
_entity.pdbx_description
1 polymer ?
#
loop_
_entity_poly.entity_id
_entity_poly.type
_entity_poly.pdbx_seq_one_letter_code
_entity_poly.pdbx_strand_id
1 'polypeptide(L)'
;MGLEAMSRGAAFALFIDNDVTAISVIKSNIDACGFDKNQTIANKQNVLKLGPNPLEKYDLAFLDAPYDTGLNEETMPILLANGWLKSGAIVVSENRKGQIASALDGFELLREVNYGINGFVFYTVKPTKFQD
;
A
#
# COMPACT_ATOMS: atom_id res chain seq x y z
N MET A 1 3.11 1.36 -9.63
CA MET A 1 3.50 2.26 -8.52
C MET A 1 4.68 1.76 -7.67
N GLY A 2 4.70 0.50 -7.22
CA GLY A 2 5.81 0.02 -6.36
C GLY A 2 7.18 -0.01 -7.06
N LEU A 3 7.25 -0.37 -8.34
CA LEU A 3 8.52 -0.39 -9.09
C LEU A 3 9.01 1.03 -9.40
N GLU A 4 8.09 1.97 -9.56
CA GLU A 4 8.37 3.39 -9.72
C GLU A 4 8.87 4.01 -8.42
N ALA A 5 8.45 3.51 -7.26
CA ALA A 5 9.05 3.88 -5.98
C ALA A 5 10.50 3.36 -5.89
N MET A 6 10.75 2.11 -6.31
CA MET A 6 12.11 1.56 -6.40
C MET A 6 13.00 2.39 -7.34
N SER A 7 12.52 2.76 -8.53
CA SER A 7 13.29 3.59 -9.48
C SER A 7 13.59 5.00 -8.96
N ARG A 8 12.80 5.49 -7.99
CA ARG A 8 12.99 6.79 -7.33
C ARG A 8 13.79 6.69 -6.02
N GLY A 9 14.36 5.52 -5.71
CA GLY A 9 15.29 5.34 -4.59
C GLY A 9 14.69 4.75 -3.32
N ALA A 10 13.54 4.06 -3.40
CA ALA A 10 13.08 3.26 -2.26
C ALA A 10 14.11 2.17 -1.93
N ALA A 11 14.37 1.95 -0.64
CA ALA A 11 15.37 0.99 -0.17
C ALA A 11 14.91 -0.46 -0.34
N PHE A 12 13.61 -0.72 -0.22
CA PHE A 12 12.98 -2.01 -0.44
C PHE A 12 11.50 -1.83 -0.80
N ALA A 13 10.91 -2.85 -1.43
CA ALA A 13 9.50 -2.90 -1.74
C ALA A 13 8.97 -4.33 -1.58
N LEU A 14 7.75 -4.45 -1.06
CA LEU A 14 6.99 -5.69 -1.01
C LEU A 14 5.69 -5.52 -1.79
N PHE A 15 5.47 -6.42 -2.74
CA PHE A 15 4.24 -6.53 -3.52
C PHE A 15 3.42 -7.70 -2.98
N ILE A 16 2.15 -7.46 -2.71
CA ILE A 16 1.21 -8.44 -2.19
C ILE A 16 -0.01 -8.46 -3.11
N ASP A 17 -0.34 -9.62 -3.63
CA ASP A 17 -1.53 -9.83 -4.43
C ASP A 17 -2.06 -11.25 -4.19
N ASN A 18 -3.36 -11.48 -4.32
CA ASN A 18 -3.94 -12.81 -4.19
C ASN A 18 -3.94 -13.58 -5.52
N ASP A 19 -3.76 -12.91 -6.65
CA ASP A 19 -3.66 -13.51 -7.98
C ASP A 19 -2.22 -13.93 -8.31
N VAL A 20 -2.03 -15.23 -8.57
CA VAL A 20 -0.75 -15.79 -8.97
C VAL A 20 -0.24 -15.23 -10.31
N THR A 21 -1.16 -14.87 -11.20
CA THR A 21 -0.83 -14.29 -12.52
C THR A 21 -0.24 -12.89 -12.34
N ALA A 22 -0.89 -12.05 -11.53
CA ALA A 22 -0.36 -10.73 -11.16
C ALA A 22 1.04 -10.83 -10.54
N ILE A 23 1.23 -11.75 -9.59
CA ILE A 23 2.55 -11.99 -8.97
C ILE A 23 3.60 -12.43 -10.01
N SER A 24 3.24 -13.28 -10.97
CA SER A 24 4.14 -13.69 -12.04
C SER A 24 4.58 -12.49 -12.90
N VAL A 25 3.63 -11.63 -13.28
CA VAL A 25 3.91 -10.40 -14.04
C VAL A 25 4.81 -9.45 -13.25
N ILE A 26 4.53 -9.24 -11.96
CA ILE A 26 5.35 -8.40 -11.09
C ILE A 26 6.78 -8.92 -11.01
N LYS A 27 6.98 -10.24 -10.84
CA LYS A 27 8.31 -10.85 -10.82
C LYS A 27 9.05 -10.67 -12.15
N SER A 28 8.36 -10.85 -13.27
CA SER A 28 8.93 -10.59 -14.59
C SER A 28 9.38 -9.12 -14.75
N ASN A 29 8.59 -8.17 -14.24
CA ASN A 29 8.93 -6.76 -14.30
C ASN A 29 10.10 -6.39 -13.38
N ILE A 30 10.18 -6.99 -12.18
CA ILE A 30 11.33 -6.86 -11.27
C ILE A 30 12.61 -7.30 -12.00
N ASP A 31 12.55 -8.45 -12.69
CA ASP A 31 13.68 -9.00 -13.45
C ASP A 31 14.06 -8.10 -14.63
N ALA A 32 13.07 -7.66 -15.41
CA ALA A 32 13.30 -6.80 -16.57
C ALA A 32 13.89 -5.43 -16.20
N CYS A 33 13.53 -4.89 -15.03
CA CYS A 33 14.09 -3.64 -14.52
C CYS A 33 15.45 -3.82 -13.81
N GLY A 34 15.90 -5.07 -13.59
CA GLY A 34 17.18 -5.36 -12.94
C GLY A 34 17.23 -5.02 -11.45
N PHE A 35 16.08 -5.00 -10.76
CA PHE A 35 16.05 -4.72 -9.33
C PHE A 35 16.53 -5.92 -8.50
N ASP A 36 17.16 -5.65 -7.35
CA ASP A 36 17.61 -6.69 -6.43
C ASP A 36 16.39 -7.43 -5.84
N LYS A 37 16.36 -8.75 -6.02
CA LYS A 37 15.29 -9.64 -5.54
C LYS A 37 15.27 -9.81 -4.03
N ASN A 38 16.34 -9.44 -3.33
CA ASN A 38 16.38 -9.38 -1.86
C ASN A 38 15.75 -8.09 -1.32
N GLN A 39 15.69 -7.05 -2.13
CA GLN A 39 15.10 -5.75 -1.77
C GLN A 39 13.70 -5.56 -2.37
N THR A 40 13.36 -6.29 -3.43
CA THR A 40 12.11 -6.15 -4.18
C THR A 40 11.39 -7.49 -4.26
N ILE A 41 10.44 -7.71 -3.35
CA ILE A 41 9.82 -9.03 -3.13
C ILE A 41 8.37 -9.00 -3.61
N ALA A 42 7.93 -10.05 -4.30
CA ALA A 42 6.53 -10.21 -4.71
C ALA A 42 5.95 -11.54 -4.22
N ASN A 43 4.92 -11.45 -3.37
CA ASN A 43 4.34 -12.59 -2.67
C ASN A 43 2.84 -12.73 -2.94
N LYS A 44 2.43 -13.96 -3.26
CA LYS A 44 1.01 -14.29 -3.30
C LYS A 44 0.49 -14.38 -1.88
N GLN A 45 -0.38 -13.47 -1.47
CA GLN A 45 -0.97 -13.47 -0.14
C GLN A 45 -2.28 -12.68 -0.14
N ASN A 46 -3.24 -13.12 0.65
CA ASN A 46 -4.45 -12.33 0.89
C ASN A 46 -4.12 -11.22 1.90
N VAL A 47 -4.23 -9.97 1.46
CA VAL A 47 -3.92 -8.78 2.26
C VAL A 47 -4.76 -8.70 3.55
N LEU A 48 -6.01 -9.19 3.51
CA LEU A 48 -6.91 -9.21 4.67
C LEU A 48 -6.52 -10.25 5.73
N LYS A 49 -5.55 -11.14 5.40
CA LYS A 49 -5.04 -12.18 6.28
C LYS A 49 -3.59 -11.94 6.69
N LEU A 50 -3.06 -10.73 6.47
CA LEU A 50 -1.73 -10.37 6.94
C LEU A 50 -1.72 -10.35 8.47
N GLY A 51 -0.87 -11.19 9.05
CA GLY A 51 -0.56 -11.14 10.48
C GLY A 51 0.47 -10.05 10.80
N PRO A 52 1.05 -10.07 12.02
CA PRO A 52 2.10 -9.15 12.43
C PRO A 52 3.22 -9.06 11.40
N ASN A 53 3.63 -7.84 11.04
CA ASN A 53 4.73 -7.63 10.11
C ASN A 53 6.02 -8.25 10.69
N PRO A 54 6.64 -9.22 9.99
CA PRO A 54 7.84 -9.89 10.49
C PRO A 54 9.13 -9.08 10.27
N LEU A 55 9.05 -7.93 9.60
CA LEU A 55 10.19 -7.15 9.12
C LEU A 55 10.09 -5.67 9.52
N GLU A 56 10.91 -4.84 8.88
CA GLU A 56 10.84 -3.38 8.93
C GLU A 56 9.46 -2.85 8.49
N LYS A 57 9.03 -1.76 9.12
CA LYS A 57 7.79 -1.07 8.77
C LYS A 57 7.97 -0.24 7.51
N TYR A 58 6.86 0.00 6.79
CA TYR A 58 6.86 0.72 5.53
C TYR A 58 6.51 2.20 5.74
N ASP A 59 7.21 3.07 5.01
CA ASP A 59 6.96 4.52 4.96
C ASP A 59 5.86 4.88 3.94
N LEU A 60 5.58 3.97 2.99
CA LEU A 60 4.66 4.19 1.88
C LEU A 60 3.90 2.91 1.54
N ALA A 61 2.59 3.00 1.36
CA ALA A 61 1.74 1.92 0.87
C ALA A 61 0.86 2.39 -0.29
N PHE A 62 0.74 1.55 -1.31
CA PHE A 62 -0.17 1.74 -2.44
C PHE A 62 -1.26 0.67 -2.37
N LEU A 63 -2.52 1.09 -2.38
CA LEU A 63 -3.68 0.22 -2.36
C LEU A 63 -4.48 0.45 -3.64
N ASP A 64 -4.58 -0.57 -4.47
CA ASP A 64 -5.25 -0.53 -5.77
C ASP A 64 -6.16 -1.77 -5.88
N ALA A 65 -7.06 -1.93 -4.92
CA ALA A 65 -8.08 -2.97 -5.01
C ALA A 65 -9.13 -2.60 -6.07
N PRO A 66 -9.84 -3.59 -6.64
CA PRO A 66 -10.90 -3.32 -7.59
C PRO A 66 -11.93 -2.32 -7.05
N TYR A 67 -12.40 -1.42 -7.92
CA TYR A 67 -13.35 -0.36 -7.54
C TYR A 67 -14.62 -0.90 -6.90
N ASP A 68 -15.19 -0.09 -6.01
CA ASP A 68 -16.47 -0.34 -5.34
C ASP A 68 -16.51 -1.62 -4.47
N THR A 69 -15.34 -2.17 -4.09
CA THR A 69 -15.25 -3.36 -3.23
C THR A 69 -15.08 -3.07 -1.74
N GLY A 70 -14.68 -1.85 -1.36
CA GLY A 70 -14.34 -1.49 0.03
C GLY A 70 -13.03 -2.10 0.55
N LEU A 71 -12.33 -2.88 -0.28
CA LEU A 71 -11.14 -3.63 0.14
C LEU A 71 -9.97 -2.73 0.54
N ASN A 72 -9.83 -1.55 -0.06
CA ASN A 72 -8.80 -0.58 0.31
C ASN A 72 -9.04 -0.11 1.76
N GLU A 73 -10.28 0.27 2.09
CA GLU A 73 -10.69 0.71 3.41
C GLU A 73 -10.58 -0.40 4.46
N GLU A 74 -10.88 -1.65 4.11
CA GLU A 74 -10.70 -2.81 5.00
C GLU A 74 -9.22 -3.14 5.24
N THR A 75 -8.36 -2.90 4.25
CA THR A 75 -6.93 -3.22 4.31
C THR A 75 -6.18 -2.29 5.27
N MET A 76 -6.50 -1.00 5.27
CA MET A 76 -5.76 0.01 6.04
C MET A 76 -5.72 -0.27 7.56
N PRO A 77 -6.83 -0.59 8.24
CA PRO A 77 -6.82 -0.99 9.65
C PRO A 77 -5.96 -2.24 9.93
N ILE A 78 -5.96 -3.21 9.00
CA ILE A 78 -5.18 -4.45 9.15
C ILE A 78 -3.68 -4.14 9.09
N LEU A 79 -3.27 -3.30 8.15
CA LEU A 79 -1.88 -2.86 8.04
C LEU A 79 -1.43 -2.08 9.28
N LEU A 80 -2.28 -1.21 9.80
CA LEU A 80 -1.99 -0.43 11.00
C LEU A 80 -1.90 -1.34 12.25
N ALA A 81 -2.91 -2.18 12.49
CA ALA A 81 -3.00 -3.04 13.66
C ALA A 81 -1.87 -4.08 13.73
N ASN A 82 -1.44 -4.60 12.58
CA ASN A 82 -0.37 -5.58 12.51
C ASN A 82 1.03 -4.95 12.34
N GLY A 83 1.15 -3.63 12.49
CA GLY A 83 2.44 -2.95 12.51
C GLY A 83 3.17 -2.95 11.17
N TRP A 84 2.46 -2.93 10.04
CA TRP A 84 3.06 -2.79 8.72
C TRP A 84 3.49 -1.37 8.42
N LEU A 85 2.77 -0.37 8.94
CA LEU A 85 3.02 1.03 8.62
C LEU A 85 3.73 1.76 9.76
N LYS A 86 4.69 2.63 9.41
CA LYS A 86 5.28 3.57 10.37
C LYS A 86 4.28 4.67 10.74
N SER A 87 4.49 5.28 11.89
CA SER A 87 3.89 6.59 12.20
C SER A 87 4.28 7.59 11.12
N GLY A 88 3.32 8.35 10.59
CA GLY A 88 3.53 9.29 9.50
C GLY A 88 3.64 8.65 8.11
N ALA A 89 3.56 7.33 7.99
CA ALA A 89 3.58 6.66 6.69
C ALA A 89 2.45 7.15 5.79
N ILE A 90 2.70 7.23 4.49
CA ILE A 90 1.72 7.65 3.50
C ILE A 90 1.02 6.42 2.92
N VAL A 91 -0.31 6.46 2.88
CA VAL A 91 -1.12 5.47 2.17
C VAL A 91 -1.78 6.15 0.99
N VAL A 92 -1.57 5.62 -0.21
CA VAL A 92 -2.20 6.08 -1.44
C VAL A 92 -3.21 5.03 -1.86
N SER A 93 -4.49 5.36 -1.77
CA SER A 93 -5.60 4.52 -2.22
C SER A 93 -6.05 4.96 -3.61
N GLU A 94 -5.98 4.07 -4.58
CA GLU A 94 -6.55 4.26 -5.91
C GLU A 94 -8.02 3.84 -5.91
N ASN A 95 -8.86 4.76 -6.37
CA ASN A 95 -10.32 4.71 -6.28
C ASN A 95 -10.94 5.19 -7.59
N ARG A 96 -12.25 5.03 -7.74
CA ARG A 96 -12.97 5.64 -8.86
C ARG A 96 -13.07 7.15 -8.64
N LYS A 97 -12.94 7.94 -9.72
CA LYS A 97 -13.19 9.39 -9.64
C LYS A 97 -14.55 9.69 -9.00
N GLY A 98 -14.55 10.58 -8.01
CA GLY A 98 -15.75 11.02 -7.30
C GLY A 98 -16.20 10.10 -6.17
N GLN A 99 -15.49 9.01 -5.91
CA GLN A 99 -15.66 8.23 -4.69
C GLN A 99 -15.22 9.07 -3.49
N ILE A 100 -16.10 9.18 -2.49
CA ILE A 100 -15.85 9.97 -1.28
C ILE A 100 -14.85 9.22 -0.40
N ALA A 101 -13.80 9.91 0.05
CA ALA A 101 -12.84 9.36 0.99
C ALA A 101 -13.50 9.03 2.34
N SER A 102 -13.21 7.85 2.88
CA SER A 102 -13.69 7.43 4.18
C SER A 102 -12.82 8.01 5.29
N ALA A 103 -13.44 8.46 6.38
CA ALA A 103 -12.72 8.72 7.62
C ALA A 103 -12.31 7.37 8.25
N LEU A 104 -11.01 7.20 8.50
CA LEU A 104 -10.46 5.95 9.03
C LEU A 104 -9.69 6.21 10.33
N ASP A 105 -9.98 5.44 11.36
CA ASP A 105 -9.29 5.53 12.65
C ASP A 105 -7.80 5.24 12.50
N GLY A 106 -6.98 6.03 13.19
CA GLY A 106 -5.52 5.96 13.06
C GLY A 106 -4.96 6.61 11.78
N PHE A 107 -5.79 7.11 10.89
CA PHE A 107 -5.38 7.83 9.68
C PHE A 107 -5.92 9.26 9.65
N GLU A 108 -5.20 10.13 8.96
CA GLU A 108 -5.60 11.49 8.60
C GLU A 108 -5.65 11.60 7.08
N LEU A 109 -6.75 12.13 6.53
CA LEU A 109 -6.88 12.43 5.11
C LEU A 109 -6.04 13.66 4.76
N LEU A 110 -5.08 13.48 3.85
CA LEU A 110 -4.21 14.57 3.40
C LEU A 110 -4.77 15.29 2.19
N ARG A 111 -5.16 14.53 1.16
CA ARG A 111 -5.67 15.10 -0.10
C ARG A 111 -6.35 14.06 -0.98
N GLU A 112 -7.13 14.55 -1.93
CA GLU A 112 -7.71 13.78 -3.02
C GLU A 112 -7.28 14.38 -4.35
N VAL A 113 -6.97 13.53 -5.33
CA VAL A 113 -6.52 13.93 -6.67
C VAL A 113 -7.25 13.11 -7.72
N ASN A 114 -7.79 13.74 -8.76
CA ASN A 114 -8.48 13.05 -9.84
C ASN A 114 -7.69 13.21 -11.15
N TYR A 115 -7.46 12.10 -11.86
CA TYR A 115 -6.84 12.05 -13.18
C TYR A 115 -7.66 11.19 -14.13
N GLY A 116 -8.31 11.84 -15.10
CA GLY A 116 -9.20 11.15 -16.04
C GLY A 116 -10.37 10.48 -15.31
N ILE A 117 -10.41 9.15 -15.35
CA ILE A 117 -11.40 8.31 -14.65
C ILE A 117 -10.94 7.81 -13.28
N ASN A 118 -9.65 7.95 -12.95
CA ASN A 118 -9.08 7.48 -11.69
C ASN A 118 -9.07 8.61 -10.65
N GLY A 119 -9.31 8.23 -9.40
CA GLY A 119 -9.17 9.07 -8.22
C GLY A 119 -8.10 8.48 -7.29
N PHE A 120 -7.36 9.34 -6.61
CA PHE A 120 -6.34 8.96 -5.65
C PHE A 120 -6.60 9.67 -4.34
N VAL A 121 -6.69 8.91 -3.27
CA VAL A 121 -6.87 9.42 -1.91
C VAL A 121 -5.59 9.18 -1.13
N PHE A 122 -5.06 10.23 -0.52
CA PHE A 122 -3.82 10.18 0.24
C PHE A 122 -4.14 10.31 1.73
N TYR A 123 -3.69 9.33 2.51
CA TYR A 123 -3.76 9.35 3.97
C TYR A 123 -2.37 9.36 4.57
N THR A 124 -2.25 9.84 5.81
CA THR A 124 -1.08 9.60 6.66
C THR A 124 -1.48 8.86 7.92
N VAL A 125 -0.60 7.98 8.40
CA VAL A 125 -0.77 7.31 9.70
C VAL A 125 -0.55 8.35 10.80
N LYS A 126 -1.57 8.55 11.65
CA LYS A 126 -1.48 9.47 12.78
C LYS A 126 -0.33 9.09 13.70
N PRO A 127 0.37 10.07 14.30
CA PRO A 127 1.35 9.78 15.33
C PRO A 127 0.75 8.92 16.42
N THR A 128 1.44 7.83 16.78
CA THR A 128 1.09 7.11 18.01
C THR A 128 1.29 8.09 19.15
N LYS A 129 0.20 8.51 19.81
CA LYS A 129 0.32 9.26 21.05
C LYS A 129 1.05 8.34 22.02
N PHE A 130 2.30 8.64 22.32
CA PHE A 130 2.95 8.03 23.47
C PHE A 130 2.09 8.39 24.69
N GLN A 131 1.58 7.36 25.38
CA GLN A 131 1.25 7.53 26.79
C GLN A 131 2.60 7.58 27.50
N ASP A 132 2.87 8.70 28.15
CA ASP A 132 3.95 8.83 29.14
C ASP A 132 3.77 7.81 30.27
#